data_AF-A0A2S0K672-F1
#
_entry.id   AF-A0A2S0K672-F1
#
_cell.length_a   1.000
_cell.length_b   1.000
_cell.length_c   1.000
_cell.angle_alpha   90.00
_cell.angle_beta   90.00
_cell.angle_gamma   90.00
#
_symmetry.space_group_name_H-M   'P 1'
#
loop_
_entity.id
_entity.type
_entity.pdbx_description
1 polymer ?
#
loop_
_entity_poly.entity_id
_entity_poly.type
_entity_poly.pdbx_seq_one_letter_code
_entity_poly.pdbx_strand_id
1 'polypeptide(L)'
;MKHKRNLALLALVAVPSLIYSTPITSASAANHSAHAKTAYIYNNYYNANVNNVIQLISNINDTSFSFQPYLEAALKAYNALTETEKQYVTNYGTLSNHQQTRVSYRRLAAQIEEKLASVDSTSVNYYQNVIETRDWYNRLNAAQKTFVSEATQKILTSTITPNTSVDKVVNKIQLLNASRISFHKDVAEARAEYNALRKFSNVVLPAGIEKQLLDAEQVVILDKSAAKQVENTIAALSPKTSTTQDVQAAKNAFEALTPIQQQLVPNVWKLVDFVKGKYKLPENGHTIDTPTLSDSAAVPGKNTLMSKSRRNTYKAKINVADSENKNERFVLTTKANMVLIIPPLNTLVNKDSGVMDVQLTRNLNRITFQALLNKKPVKFDANIEIILENLPDNASIVQLNEFGDQEPVSYTVNGNQYIIETQTSGTFQIIRN
;
A
#
# COMPACT_ATOMS: atom_id res chain seq x y z
N MET A 1 -29.89 -8.30 28.94
CA MET A 1 -30.42 -7.77 30.22
C MET A 1 -30.20 -6.26 30.25
N LYS A 2 -31.22 -5.53 30.69
CA LYS A 2 -31.37 -4.08 30.64
C LYS A 2 -30.36 -3.37 31.54
N HIS A 3 -29.65 -2.35 31.06
CA HIS A 3 -29.30 -1.17 31.85
C HIS A 3 -29.26 0.09 30.99
N LYS A 4 -30.43 0.77 30.93
CA LYS A 4 -30.49 2.22 30.70
C LYS A 4 -29.79 2.89 31.89
N ARG A 5 -28.84 3.80 31.64
CA ARG A 5 -28.38 4.76 32.65
C ARG A 5 -28.44 6.17 32.07
N ASN A 6 -29.29 6.94 32.72
CA ASN A 6 -29.65 8.34 32.56
C ASN A 6 -28.43 9.27 32.36
N LEU A 7 -28.46 10.06 31.27
CA LEU A 7 -27.77 11.35 31.22
C LEU A 7 -28.55 12.31 32.13
N ALA A 8 -28.00 12.61 33.31
CA ALA A 8 -28.51 13.68 34.16
C ALA A 8 -27.83 15.00 33.77
N LEU A 9 -28.65 15.99 33.41
CA LEU A 9 -28.31 17.39 33.21
C LEU A 9 -27.42 17.90 34.36
N LEU A 10 -26.26 18.47 34.01
CA LEU A 10 -25.55 19.37 34.93
C LEU A 10 -26.26 20.72 34.93
N ALA A 11 -26.90 21.05 36.05
CA ALA A 11 -27.51 22.34 36.29
C ALA A 11 -26.45 23.45 36.23
N LEU A 12 -26.68 24.39 35.31
CA LEU A 12 -25.99 25.65 35.18
C LEU A 12 -26.37 26.53 36.38
N VAL A 13 -25.56 26.58 37.42
CA VAL A 13 -25.71 27.61 38.47
C VAL A 13 -25.09 28.89 37.94
N ALA A 14 -25.96 29.85 37.63
CA ALA A 14 -25.63 31.21 37.30
C ALA A 14 -24.80 31.84 38.44
N VAL A 15 -23.59 32.29 38.10
CA VAL A 15 -22.85 33.25 38.92
C VAL A 15 -23.27 34.64 38.43
N PRO A 16 -23.74 35.54 39.30
CA PRO A 16 -24.01 36.92 38.90
C PRO A 16 -22.71 37.60 38.50
N SER A 17 -22.73 38.13 37.28
CA SER A 17 -21.72 38.98 36.67
C SER A 17 -21.37 40.14 37.60
N LEU A 18 -20.11 40.21 38.06
CA LEU A 18 -19.51 41.47 38.50
C LEU A 18 -18.76 42.08 37.33
N ILE A 19 -19.11 43.33 37.11
CA ILE A 19 -18.88 44.13 35.92
C ILE A 19 -17.39 44.46 35.82
N TYR A 20 -16.82 44.19 34.65
CA TYR A 20 -15.50 44.64 34.23
C TYR A 20 -15.57 46.15 33.95
N SER A 21 -14.78 46.96 34.65
CA SER A 21 -14.29 48.24 34.10
C SER A 21 -12.83 48.04 33.70
N THR A 22 -12.54 48.36 32.44
CA THR A 22 -11.21 48.24 31.81
C THR A 22 -10.43 49.56 31.98
N PRO A 23 -9.23 49.74 31.39
CA PRO A 23 -8.03 50.08 32.15
C PRO A 23 -7.62 51.55 31.93
N ILE A 24 -6.76 52.07 32.80
CA ILE A 24 -5.98 53.26 32.46
C ILE A 24 -4.51 52.97 32.77
N THR A 25 -3.72 53.27 31.75
CA THR A 25 -2.29 53.09 31.59
C THR A 25 -1.43 53.77 32.66
N SER A 26 -0.38 53.05 33.05
CA SER A 26 0.99 53.47 33.41
C SER A 26 1.25 54.96 33.66
N ALA A 27 1.74 55.30 34.86
CA ALA A 27 3.10 55.85 35.04
C ALA A 27 3.40 56.27 36.50
N SER A 28 4.64 55.96 36.89
CA SER A 28 5.53 56.70 37.78
C SER A 28 5.24 56.76 39.29
N ALA A 29 6.22 56.24 40.02
CA ALA A 29 6.48 56.51 41.43
C ALA A 29 6.70 58.01 41.70
N ALA A 30 6.18 58.49 42.83
CA ALA A 30 6.79 59.54 43.64
C ALA A 30 6.21 59.48 45.06
N ASN A 31 7.11 59.48 46.05
CA ASN A 31 6.86 59.60 47.49
C ASN A 31 5.86 60.71 47.83
N HIS A 32 4.98 60.48 48.80
CA HIS A 32 4.72 61.46 49.88
C HIS A 32 4.18 60.76 51.13
N SER A 33 4.97 60.87 52.19
CA SER A 33 4.59 60.61 53.57
C SER A 33 3.48 61.56 54.02
N ALA A 34 2.35 61.03 54.49
CA ALA A 34 1.43 61.76 55.36
C ALA A 34 0.79 60.78 56.34
N HIS A 35 1.14 60.96 57.62
CA HIS A 35 0.53 60.28 58.74
C HIS A 35 -0.93 60.75 58.89
N ALA A 36 -1.88 59.83 58.81
CA ALA A 36 -3.16 59.96 59.49
C ALA A 36 -3.31 58.80 60.47
N LYS A 37 -3.03 59.08 61.73
CA LYS A 37 -3.26 58.20 62.88
C LYS A 37 -4.75 58.24 63.22
N THR A 38 -5.45 57.12 63.06
CA THR A 38 -6.67 56.73 63.79
C THR A 38 -7.05 55.32 63.32
N ALA A 39 -7.19 54.26 64.12
CA ALA A 39 -6.99 54.02 65.53
C ALA A 39 -6.58 52.54 65.68
N TYR A 40 -5.52 52.29 66.43
CA TYR A 40 -5.17 50.95 66.88
C TYR A 40 -6.21 50.51 67.91
N ILE A 41 -7.24 49.79 67.47
CA ILE A 41 -7.96 48.88 68.36
C ILE A 41 -7.28 47.53 68.19
N TYR A 42 -6.29 47.30 69.05
CA TYR A 42 -5.79 45.98 69.39
C TYR A 42 -6.98 45.13 69.88
N ASN A 43 -7.52 44.26 69.02
CA ASN A 43 -8.37 43.17 69.46
C ASN A 43 -7.61 41.86 69.23
N ASN A 44 -6.87 41.45 70.27
CA ASN A 44 -5.95 40.30 70.28
C ASN A 44 -6.68 38.95 70.05
N TYR A 45 -8.02 38.95 69.99
CA TYR A 45 -8.87 37.79 69.75
C TYR A 45 -9.19 37.53 68.27
N TYR A 46 -9.32 38.57 67.44
CA TYR A 46 -9.51 38.44 65.97
C TYR A 46 -8.26 37.85 65.29
N ASN A 47 -7.11 37.92 65.96
CA ASN A 47 -5.82 37.56 65.42
C ASN A 47 -5.60 36.03 65.35
N ALA A 48 -6.09 35.26 66.33
CA ALA A 48 -5.79 33.83 66.39
C ALA A 48 -6.51 33.02 65.30
N ASN A 49 -7.81 33.27 65.06
CA ASN A 49 -8.59 32.58 64.03
C ASN A 49 -8.12 32.94 62.62
N VAL A 50 -7.88 34.23 62.37
CA VAL A 50 -7.36 34.72 61.08
C VAL A 50 -5.96 34.18 60.82
N ASN A 51 -5.06 34.20 61.81
CA ASN A 51 -3.72 33.61 61.67
C ASN A 51 -3.78 32.11 61.42
N ASN A 52 -4.65 31.39 62.10
CA ASN A 52 -4.83 29.96 61.88
C ASN A 52 -5.24 29.67 60.43
N VAL A 53 -6.18 30.44 59.87
CA VAL A 53 -6.58 30.33 58.46
C VAL A 53 -5.42 30.65 57.52
N ILE A 54 -4.68 31.73 57.78
CA ILE A 54 -3.50 32.10 56.99
C ILE A 54 -2.48 30.95 56.98
N GLN A 55 -2.20 30.34 58.13
CA GLN A 55 -1.27 29.21 58.24
C GLN A 55 -1.80 27.97 57.51
N LEU A 56 -3.07 27.63 57.66
CA LEU A 56 -3.69 26.50 56.96
C LEU A 56 -3.61 26.66 55.44
N ILE A 57 -3.85 27.87 54.92
CA ILE A 57 -3.71 28.17 53.48
C ILE A 57 -2.26 28.02 53.04
N SER A 58 -1.30 28.56 53.80
CA SER A 58 0.13 28.47 53.46
C SER A 58 0.68 27.04 53.49
N ASN A 59 0.04 26.15 54.25
CA ASN A 59 0.41 24.74 54.33
C ASN A 59 -0.15 23.88 53.18
N ILE A 60 -0.99 24.44 52.31
CA ILE A 60 -1.52 23.71 51.16
C ILE A 60 -0.39 23.49 50.15
N ASN A 61 -0.11 22.22 49.85
CA ASN A 61 0.80 21.83 48.78
C ASN A 61 0.03 21.05 47.72
N ASP A 62 -0.12 21.64 46.53
CA ASP A 62 -0.89 21.08 45.42
C ASP A 62 -0.17 19.99 44.62
N THR A 63 1.01 19.57 45.04
CA THR A 63 1.73 18.43 44.47
C THR A 63 1.74 17.20 45.38
N SER A 64 1.37 17.36 46.65
CA SER A 64 1.39 16.32 47.69
C SER A 64 0.07 15.55 47.80
N PHE A 65 0.14 14.29 48.24
CA PHE A 65 -1.05 13.48 48.57
C PHE A 65 -1.97 14.16 49.61
N SER A 66 -1.41 15.04 50.44
CA SER A 66 -2.15 15.80 51.45
C SER A 66 -2.92 17.02 50.92
N PHE A 67 -2.88 17.31 49.62
CA PHE A 67 -3.52 18.50 49.05
C PHE A 67 -5.01 18.65 49.42
N GLN A 68 -5.81 17.59 49.20
CA GLN A 68 -7.25 17.60 49.47
C GLN A 68 -7.60 17.89 50.94
N PRO A 69 -7.07 17.13 51.93
CA PRO A 69 -7.42 17.37 53.34
C PRO A 69 -6.97 18.75 53.84
N TYR A 70 -5.80 19.25 53.40
CA TYR A 70 -5.35 20.60 53.79
C TYR A 70 -6.20 21.70 53.16
N LEU A 71 -6.58 21.55 51.89
CA LEU A 71 -7.49 22.48 51.23
C LEU A 71 -8.88 22.49 51.90
N GLU A 72 -9.42 21.32 52.25
CA GLU A 72 -10.70 21.23 52.96
C GLU A 72 -10.65 21.83 54.36
N ALA A 73 -9.56 21.59 55.11
CA ALA A 73 -9.34 22.20 56.41
C ALA A 73 -9.26 23.74 56.32
N ALA A 74 -8.51 24.27 55.35
CA ALA A 74 -8.40 25.71 55.11
C ALA A 74 -9.75 26.33 54.71
N LEU A 75 -10.51 25.68 53.82
CA LEU A 75 -11.84 26.13 53.42
C LEU A 75 -12.83 26.15 54.59
N LYS A 76 -12.84 25.08 55.39
CA LYS A 76 -13.69 24.98 56.57
C LYS A 76 -13.35 26.08 57.58
N ALA A 77 -12.07 26.30 57.84
CA ALA A 77 -11.62 27.34 58.76
C ALA A 77 -11.94 28.75 58.24
N TYR A 78 -11.72 29.03 56.95
CA TYR A 78 -12.08 30.30 56.32
C TYR A 78 -13.59 30.56 56.36
N ASN A 79 -14.42 29.55 56.08
CA ASN A 79 -15.87 29.67 56.10
C ASN A 79 -16.45 29.85 57.50
N ALA A 80 -15.71 29.44 58.54
CA ALA A 80 -16.08 29.65 59.93
C ALA A 80 -15.79 31.08 60.44
N LEU A 81 -14.98 31.85 59.71
CA LEU A 81 -14.71 33.25 60.03
C LEU A 81 -15.95 34.12 59.80
N THR A 82 -16.11 35.14 60.63
CA THR A 82 -17.04 36.25 60.40
C THR A 82 -16.63 37.06 59.17
N GLU A 83 -17.57 37.84 58.60
CA GLU A 83 -17.28 38.69 57.43
C GLU A 83 -16.17 39.70 57.71
N THR A 84 -16.09 40.24 58.93
CA THR A 84 -15.00 41.13 59.35
C THR A 84 -13.67 40.40 59.45
N GLU A 85 -13.63 39.17 59.98
CA GLU A 85 -12.40 38.36 60.05
C GLU A 85 -11.88 37.98 58.66
N LYS A 86 -12.77 37.64 57.71
CA LYS A 86 -12.39 37.29 56.33
C LYS A 86 -11.61 38.42 55.64
N GLN A 87 -11.93 39.69 55.92
CA GLN A 87 -11.21 40.84 55.36
C GLN A 87 -9.74 40.90 55.77
N TYR A 88 -9.36 40.26 56.88
CA TYR A 88 -7.99 40.22 57.38
C TYR A 88 -7.18 39.01 56.89
N VAL A 89 -7.79 38.08 56.14
CA VAL A 89 -7.09 36.92 55.57
C VAL A 89 -6.30 37.34 54.33
N THR A 90 -5.03 37.67 54.52
CA THR A 90 -4.17 38.27 53.49
C THR A 90 -3.86 37.34 52.31
N ASN A 91 -3.94 36.02 52.49
CA ASN A 91 -3.63 35.01 51.46
C ASN A 91 -4.87 34.32 50.89
N TYR A 92 -6.06 34.94 50.97
CA TYR A 92 -7.27 34.40 50.35
C TYR A 92 -7.13 34.13 48.84
N GLY A 93 -6.35 34.95 48.12
CA GLY A 93 -6.04 34.71 46.71
C GLY A 93 -5.39 33.34 46.46
N THR A 94 -4.51 32.89 47.36
CA THR A 94 -3.89 31.56 47.31
C THR A 94 -4.93 30.45 47.53
N LEU A 95 -5.84 30.63 48.48
CA LEU A 95 -6.94 29.69 48.72
C LEU A 95 -7.85 29.54 47.48
N SER A 96 -8.20 30.67 46.85
CA SER A 96 -8.98 30.70 45.60
C SER A 96 -8.25 29.95 44.46
N ASN A 97 -6.94 30.18 44.32
CA ASN A 97 -6.12 29.46 43.34
C ASN A 97 -6.14 27.94 43.58
N HIS A 98 -6.00 27.49 44.83
CA HIS A 98 -6.09 26.06 45.15
C HIS A 98 -7.49 25.47 44.92
N GLN A 99 -8.56 26.23 45.12
CA GLN A 99 -9.91 25.80 44.72
C GLN A 99 -9.98 25.56 43.21
N GLN A 100 -9.38 26.44 42.40
CA GLN A 100 -9.32 26.29 40.95
C GLN A 100 -8.43 25.12 40.51
N THR A 101 -7.31 24.89 41.19
CA THR A 101 -6.45 23.71 40.99
C THR A 101 -7.24 22.43 41.26
N ARG A 102 -8.05 22.37 42.34
CA ARG A 102 -8.93 21.24 42.64
C ARG A 102 -9.92 20.95 41.50
N VAL A 103 -10.53 21.98 40.92
CA VAL A 103 -11.43 21.82 39.76
C VAL A 103 -10.67 21.25 38.56
N SER A 104 -9.46 21.75 38.31
CA SER A 104 -8.61 21.27 37.21
C SER A 104 -8.21 19.79 37.40
N TYR A 105 -7.87 19.38 38.62
CA TYR A 105 -7.52 17.99 38.93
C TYR A 105 -8.72 17.05 38.84
N ARG A 106 -9.92 17.50 39.26
CA ARG A 106 -11.17 16.74 39.04
C ARG A 106 -11.45 16.53 37.55
N ARG A 107 -11.23 17.55 36.72
CA ARG A 107 -11.40 17.45 35.27
C ARG A 107 -10.38 16.48 34.65
N LEU A 108 -9.14 16.53 35.11
CA LEU A 108 -8.08 15.62 34.67
C LEU A 108 -8.42 14.16 35.01
N ALA A 109 -8.84 13.92 36.25
CA ALA A 109 -9.28 12.59 36.68
C ALA A 109 -10.48 12.11 35.84
N ALA A 110 -11.50 12.95 35.60
CA ALA A 110 -12.64 12.58 34.77
C ALA A 110 -12.24 12.15 33.35
N GLN A 111 -11.24 12.80 32.73
CA GLN A 111 -10.73 12.39 31.42
C GLN A 111 -10.01 11.04 31.45
N ILE A 112 -9.29 10.72 32.53
CA ILE A 112 -8.67 9.39 32.73
C ILE A 112 -9.76 8.32 32.85
N GLU A 113 -10.79 8.59 33.65
CA GLU A 113 -11.94 7.69 33.83
C GLU A 113 -12.69 7.46 32.52
N GLU A 114 -12.96 8.52 31.75
CA GLU A 114 -13.64 8.43 30.44
C GLU A 114 -12.79 7.68 29.41
N LYS A 115 -11.48 7.96 29.35
CA LYS A 115 -10.57 7.23 28.46
C LYS A 115 -10.54 5.75 28.79
N LEU A 116 -10.73 5.36 30.05
CA LEU A 116 -10.76 3.94 30.46
C LEU A 116 -12.14 3.30 30.26
N ALA A 117 -13.23 4.05 30.50
CA ALA A 117 -14.60 3.58 30.31
C ALA A 117 -15.00 3.42 28.84
N SER A 118 -14.41 4.22 27.94
CA SER A 118 -14.59 4.09 26.48
C SER A 118 -13.85 2.88 25.89
N VAL A 119 -13.06 2.17 26.69
CA VAL A 119 -12.33 0.99 26.25
C VAL A 119 -13.19 -0.26 26.43
N ASP A 120 -13.74 -0.77 25.33
CA ASP A 120 -14.36 -2.09 25.32
C ASP A 120 -13.30 -3.16 25.62
N SER A 121 -13.49 -3.95 26.69
CA SER A 121 -12.63 -5.07 27.10
C SER A 121 -12.35 -6.11 26.00
N THR A 122 -13.20 -6.17 24.98
CA THR A 122 -13.08 -7.09 23.84
C THR A 122 -12.41 -6.43 22.62
N SER A 123 -12.15 -5.12 22.67
CA SER A 123 -11.49 -4.40 21.59
C SER A 123 -10.01 -4.78 21.49
N VAL A 124 -9.52 -4.92 20.26
CA VAL A 124 -8.09 -5.13 19.97
C VAL A 124 -7.23 -4.01 20.56
N ASN A 125 -7.77 -2.79 20.65
CA ASN A 125 -7.07 -1.62 21.18
C ASN A 125 -7.18 -1.50 22.71
N TYR A 126 -7.84 -2.44 23.40
CA TYR A 126 -8.11 -2.31 24.84
C TYR A 126 -6.84 -2.10 25.63
N TYR A 127 -5.91 -3.03 25.48
CA TYR A 127 -4.63 -3.04 26.18
C TYR A 127 -3.77 -1.83 25.85
N GLN A 128 -3.77 -1.38 24.59
CA GLN A 128 -3.06 -0.18 24.18
C GLN A 128 -3.60 1.04 24.93
N ASN A 129 -4.93 1.19 24.97
CA ASN A 129 -5.57 2.28 25.67
C ASN A 129 -5.29 2.23 27.17
N VAL A 130 -5.35 1.05 27.80
CA VAL A 130 -5.03 0.91 29.23
C VAL A 130 -3.56 1.24 29.51
N ILE A 131 -2.60 0.80 28.67
CA ILE A 131 -1.18 1.12 28.83
C ILE A 131 -0.92 2.62 28.71
N GLU A 132 -1.47 3.27 27.68
CA GLU A 132 -1.32 4.72 27.52
C GLU A 132 -1.93 5.49 28.69
N THR A 133 -3.12 5.06 29.15
CA THR A 133 -3.77 5.66 30.31
C THR A 133 -2.96 5.42 31.59
N ARG A 134 -2.31 4.26 31.72
CA ARG A 134 -1.40 3.95 32.82
C ARG A 134 -0.16 4.83 32.78
N ASP A 135 0.45 5.03 31.61
CA ASP A 135 1.62 5.89 31.45
C ASP A 135 1.26 7.35 31.76
N TRP A 136 0.07 7.79 31.33
CA TRP A 136 -0.46 9.11 31.69
C TRP A 136 -0.68 9.24 33.20
N TYR A 137 -1.33 8.25 33.83
CA TYR A 137 -1.51 8.20 35.28
C TYR A 137 -0.19 8.20 36.04
N ASN A 138 0.82 7.48 35.55
CA ASN A 138 2.13 7.40 36.19
C ASN A 138 2.87 8.75 36.19
N ARG A 139 2.61 9.62 35.21
CA ARG A 139 3.16 10.98 35.11
C ARG A 139 2.47 11.99 36.05
N LEU A 140 1.31 11.66 36.61
CA LEU A 140 0.62 12.54 37.55
C LEU A 140 1.42 12.72 38.85
N ASN A 141 1.35 13.91 39.43
CA ASN A 141 1.86 14.17 40.77
C ASN A 141 1.00 13.47 41.84
N ALA A 142 1.48 13.45 43.09
CA ALA A 142 0.80 12.72 44.17
C ALA A 142 -0.59 13.30 44.48
N ALA A 143 -0.76 14.62 44.44
CA ALA A 143 -2.05 15.28 44.63
C ALA A 143 -3.07 14.89 43.54
N GLN A 144 -2.66 14.91 42.27
CA GLN A 144 -3.50 14.58 41.13
C GLN A 144 -4.01 13.13 41.20
N LYS A 145 -3.15 12.19 41.61
CA LYS A 145 -3.51 10.78 41.75
C LYS A 145 -4.64 10.55 42.77
N THR A 146 -4.79 11.40 43.79
CA THR A 146 -5.86 11.26 44.79
C THR A 146 -7.26 11.59 44.25
N PHE A 147 -7.36 12.23 43.08
CA PHE A 147 -8.64 12.51 42.42
C PHE A 147 -9.12 11.39 41.51
N VAL A 148 -8.26 10.42 41.17
CA VAL A 148 -8.61 9.26 40.34
C VAL A 148 -9.30 8.22 41.22
N SER A 149 -10.36 7.58 40.74
CA SER A 149 -11.12 6.61 41.54
C SER A 149 -10.26 5.39 41.91
N GLU A 150 -10.51 4.79 43.08
CA GLU A 150 -9.80 3.58 43.52
C GLU A 150 -9.92 2.42 42.53
N ALA A 151 -11.09 2.28 41.89
CA ALA A 151 -11.32 1.26 40.86
C ALA A 151 -10.38 1.45 39.66
N THR A 152 -10.26 2.68 39.17
CA THR A 152 -9.35 3.00 38.05
C THR A 152 -7.89 2.90 38.47
N GLN A 153 -7.53 3.36 39.66
CA GLN A 153 -6.18 3.15 40.20
C GLN A 153 -5.84 1.66 40.26
N LYS A 154 -6.77 0.79 40.69
CA LYS A 154 -6.58 -0.66 40.71
C LYS A 154 -6.35 -1.23 39.32
N ILE A 155 -7.11 -0.80 38.31
CA ILE A 155 -6.91 -1.25 36.93
C ILE A 155 -5.53 -0.83 36.41
N LEU A 156 -5.15 0.44 36.63
CA LEU A 156 -3.90 1.01 36.12
C LEU A 156 -2.66 0.50 36.85
N THR A 157 -2.79 0.07 38.11
CA THR A 157 -1.68 -0.50 38.91
C THR A 157 -1.62 -2.03 38.87
N SER A 158 -2.65 -2.71 38.36
CA SER A 158 -2.65 -4.17 38.19
C SER A 158 -1.71 -4.63 37.08
N THR A 159 -1.26 -5.89 37.17
CA THR A 159 -0.54 -6.54 36.06
C THR A 159 -1.52 -6.83 34.94
N ILE A 160 -1.27 -6.25 33.78
CA ILE A 160 -2.09 -6.46 32.58
C ILE A 160 -1.37 -7.50 31.73
N THR A 161 -1.98 -8.67 31.56
CA THR A 161 -1.50 -9.69 30.62
C THR A 161 -1.88 -9.29 29.20
N PRO A 162 -0.97 -9.35 28.21
CA PRO A 162 -1.32 -9.07 26.82
C PRO A 162 -2.43 -10.02 26.32
N ASN A 163 -3.30 -9.54 25.42
CA ASN A 163 -4.31 -10.38 24.73
C ASN A 163 -3.72 -11.32 23.67
N THR A 164 -2.41 -11.32 23.53
CA THR A 164 -1.65 -12.17 22.64
C THR A 164 -0.48 -12.76 23.43
N SER A 165 -0.16 -14.02 23.17
CA SER A 165 0.99 -14.67 23.77
C SER A 165 2.19 -14.59 22.82
N VAL A 166 3.40 -14.78 23.37
CA VAL A 166 4.61 -14.96 22.55
C VAL A 166 4.39 -16.04 21.49
N ASP A 167 3.86 -17.19 21.89
CA ASP A 167 3.59 -18.31 20.98
C ASP A 167 2.63 -17.95 19.85
N LYS A 168 1.57 -17.18 20.14
CA LYS A 168 0.61 -16.76 19.14
C LYS A 168 1.25 -15.83 18.10
N VAL A 169 2.04 -14.86 18.55
CA VAL A 169 2.76 -13.93 17.65
C VAL A 169 3.80 -14.67 16.82
N VAL A 170 4.58 -15.55 17.45
CA VAL A 170 5.61 -16.37 16.79
C VAL A 170 4.98 -17.27 15.73
N ASN A 171 3.92 -18.00 16.07
CA ASN A 171 3.21 -18.85 15.11
C ASN A 171 2.63 -18.04 13.95
N LYS A 172 2.04 -16.87 14.23
CA LYS A 172 1.52 -15.99 13.17
C LYS A 172 2.62 -15.56 12.20
N ILE A 173 3.81 -15.16 12.70
CA ILE A 173 4.95 -14.77 11.86
C ILE A 173 5.51 -15.96 11.08
N GLN A 174 5.63 -17.12 11.71
CA GLN A 174 6.16 -18.34 11.06
C GLN A 174 5.24 -18.89 9.96
N LEU A 175 3.93 -18.65 10.06
CA LEU A 175 2.93 -19.08 9.07
C LEU A 175 2.72 -18.07 7.94
N LEU A 176 3.46 -16.95 7.93
CA LEU A 176 3.41 -16.00 6.82
C LEU A 176 3.84 -16.69 5.51
N ASN A 177 3.00 -16.54 4.49
CA ASN A 177 3.21 -17.20 3.20
C ASN A 177 2.91 -16.21 2.07
N ALA A 178 3.96 -15.84 1.33
CA ALA A 178 3.91 -14.87 0.24
C ALA A 178 2.99 -15.27 -0.92
N SER A 179 2.64 -16.56 -1.05
CA SER A 179 1.75 -17.05 -2.10
C SER A 179 0.26 -16.92 -1.75
N ARG A 180 -0.09 -16.59 -0.50
CA ARG A 180 -1.49 -16.44 -0.08
C ARG A 180 -2.00 -15.05 -0.43
N ILE A 181 -3.24 -14.98 -0.92
CA ILE A 181 -3.91 -13.69 -1.22
C ILE A 181 -3.99 -12.78 0.02
N SER A 182 -4.09 -13.37 1.22
CA SER A 182 -4.10 -12.64 2.48
C SER A 182 -2.73 -12.12 2.94
N PHE A 183 -1.63 -12.45 2.25
CA PHE A 183 -0.26 -12.21 2.73
C PHE A 183 -0.03 -10.78 3.22
N HIS A 184 -0.40 -9.77 2.43
CA HIS A 184 -0.21 -8.36 2.80
C HIS A 184 -0.94 -7.98 4.09
N LYS A 185 -2.16 -8.51 4.26
CA LYS A 185 -2.96 -8.32 5.47
C LYS A 185 -2.34 -9.07 6.65
N ASP A 186 -1.96 -10.33 6.45
CA ASP A 186 -1.38 -11.18 7.49
C ASP A 186 -0.07 -10.59 8.03
N VAL A 187 0.79 -10.03 7.16
CA VAL A 187 2.02 -9.31 7.54
C VAL A 187 1.70 -8.07 8.38
N ALA A 188 0.73 -7.26 7.94
CA ALA A 188 0.33 -6.05 8.67
C ALA A 188 -0.23 -6.38 10.07
N GLU A 189 -1.07 -7.42 10.16
CA GLU A 189 -1.58 -7.91 11.44
C GLU A 189 -0.47 -8.47 12.34
N ALA A 190 0.47 -9.24 11.78
CA ALA A 190 1.61 -9.77 12.51
C ALA A 190 2.49 -8.65 13.08
N ARG A 191 2.74 -7.58 12.31
CA ARG A 191 3.46 -6.40 12.80
C ARG A 191 2.71 -5.66 13.90
N ALA A 192 1.39 -5.52 13.78
CA ALA A 192 0.58 -4.91 14.83
C ALA A 192 0.66 -5.70 16.14
N GLU A 193 0.49 -7.03 16.10
CA GLU A 193 0.56 -7.89 17.28
C GLU A 193 1.98 -7.95 17.88
N TYR A 194 3.02 -8.02 17.04
CA TYR A 194 4.42 -7.96 17.46
C TYR A 194 4.72 -6.66 18.22
N ASN A 195 4.31 -5.52 17.66
CA ASN A 195 4.50 -4.21 18.29
C ASN A 195 3.70 -4.06 19.58
N ALA A 196 2.48 -4.63 19.65
CA ALA A 196 1.70 -4.65 20.88
C ALA A 196 2.43 -5.45 21.96
N LEU A 197 2.98 -6.61 21.62
CA LEU A 197 3.71 -7.47 22.54
C LEU A 197 5.03 -6.86 23.02
N ARG A 198 5.78 -6.16 22.15
CA ARG A 198 7.04 -5.47 22.50
C ARG A 198 6.88 -4.29 23.49
N LYS A 199 5.67 -3.77 23.67
CA LYS A 199 5.40 -2.68 24.65
C LYS A 199 5.47 -3.16 26.10
N PHE A 200 5.49 -4.47 26.32
CA PHE A 200 5.59 -5.05 27.65
C PHE A 200 7.07 -5.37 27.96
N SER A 201 7.61 -4.75 29.00
CA SER A 201 9.03 -4.84 29.39
C SER A 201 9.52 -6.26 29.74
N ASN A 202 8.59 -7.18 30.03
CA ASN A 202 8.90 -8.52 30.53
C ASN A 202 8.78 -9.59 29.44
N VAL A 203 8.52 -9.21 28.18
CA VAL A 203 8.37 -10.14 27.07
C VAL A 203 9.72 -10.37 26.40
N VAL A 204 10.17 -11.63 26.41
CA VAL A 204 11.33 -12.09 25.64
C VAL A 204 10.83 -12.80 24.38
N LEU A 205 11.28 -12.32 23.22
CA LEU A 205 10.93 -12.88 21.92
C LEU A 205 12.05 -13.80 21.42
N PRO A 206 11.74 -14.90 20.71
CA PRO A 206 12.76 -15.75 20.11
C PRO A 206 13.65 -14.98 19.13
N ALA A 207 14.94 -15.30 19.13
CA ALA A 207 15.88 -14.73 18.19
C ALA A 207 15.47 -15.03 16.73
N GLY A 208 15.62 -14.05 15.85
CA GLY A 208 15.31 -14.19 14.42
C GLY A 208 13.84 -13.95 14.03
N ILE A 209 12.90 -13.91 14.98
CA ILE A 209 11.48 -13.70 14.65
C ILE A 209 11.24 -12.30 14.04
N GLU A 210 11.92 -11.27 14.54
CA GLU A 210 11.84 -9.91 14.00
C GLU A 210 12.39 -9.86 12.57
N LYS A 211 13.47 -10.61 12.32
CA LYS A 211 14.06 -10.71 10.98
C LYS A 211 13.09 -11.34 9.99
N GLN A 212 12.44 -12.45 10.35
CA GLN A 212 11.44 -13.09 9.49
C GLN A 212 10.29 -12.14 9.14
N LEU A 213 9.83 -11.35 10.11
CA LEU A 213 8.78 -10.36 9.88
C LEU A 213 9.27 -9.22 8.97
N LEU A 214 10.51 -8.74 9.14
CA LEU A 214 11.12 -7.72 8.27
C LEU A 214 11.28 -8.24 6.83
N ASP A 215 11.72 -9.49 6.66
CA ASP A 215 11.86 -10.11 5.34
C ASP A 215 10.50 -10.20 4.63
N ALA A 216 9.43 -10.55 5.35
CA ALA A 216 8.07 -10.56 4.81
C ALA A 216 7.55 -9.16 4.44
N GLU A 217 7.86 -8.15 5.25
CA GLU A 217 7.53 -6.74 4.94
C GLU A 217 8.24 -6.24 3.69
N GLN A 218 9.49 -6.67 3.47
CA GLN A 218 10.23 -6.32 2.28
C GLN A 218 9.55 -6.87 1.01
N VAL A 219 8.99 -8.08 1.06
CA VAL A 219 8.19 -8.63 -0.05
C VAL A 219 6.95 -7.76 -0.30
N VAL A 220 6.23 -7.35 0.76
CA VAL A 220 5.08 -6.45 0.63
C VAL A 220 5.46 -5.12 -0.04
N ILE A 221 6.63 -4.56 0.31
CA ILE A 221 7.14 -3.32 -0.32
C ILE A 221 7.42 -3.54 -1.81
N LEU A 222 8.05 -4.66 -2.18
CA LEU A 222 8.34 -5.00 -3.58
C LEU A 222 7.06 -5.20 -4.40
N ASP A 223 6.07 -5.92 -3.86
CA ASP A 223 4.77 -6.11 -4.50
C ASP A 223 4.05 -4.78 -4.74
N LYS A 224 4.05 -3.90 -3.73
CA LYS A 224 3.47 -2.55 -3.86
C LYS A 224 4.21 -1.72 -4.91
N SER A 225 5.53 -1.84 -5.00
CA SER A 225 6.34 -1.15 -6.01
C SER A 225 6.01 -1.63 -7.42
N ALA A 226 5.93 -2.95 -7.63
CA ALA A 226 5.56 -3.54 -8.91
C ALA A 226 4.15 -3.11 -9.35
N ALA A 227 3.18 -3.18 -8.45
CA ALA A 227 1.83 -2.68 -8.71
C ALA A 227 1.81 -1.18 -9.01
N LYS A 228 2.61 -0.37 -8.30
CA LYS A 228 2.69 1.07 -8.52
C LYS A 228 3.26 1.43 -9.90
N GLN A 229 4.23 0.66 -10.40
CA GLN A 229 4.75 0.85 -11.75
C GLN A 229 3.64 0.66 -12.79
N VAL A 230 2.87 -0.42 -12.69
CA VAL A 230 1.74 -0.68 -13.58
C VAL A 230 0.63 0.37 -13.42
N GLU A 231 0.33 0.78 -12.19
CA GLU A 231 -0.61 1.87 -11.91
C GLU A 231 -0.19 3.15 -12.66
N ASN A 232 1.10 3.52 -12.61
CA ASN A 232 1.63 4.68 -13.31
C ASN A 232 1.53 4.52 -14.85
N THR A 233 1.82 3.33 -15.38
CA THR A 233 1.65 3.03 -16.81
C THR A 233 0.20 3.22 -17.25
N ILE A 234 -0.77 2.71 -16.48
CA ILE A 234 -2.21 2.89 -16.75
C ILE A 234 -2.61 4.37 -16.59
N ALA A 235 -2.06 5.07 -15.60
CA ALA A 235 -2.32 6.49 -15.38
C ALA A 235 -1.86 7.35 -16.56
N ALA A 236 -0.74 6.98 -17.21
CA ALA A 236 -0.21 7.68 -18.38
C ALA A 236 -1.08 7.48 -19.65
N LEU A 237 -1.96 6.48 -19.70
CA LEU A 237 -2.85 6.28 -20.84
C LEU A 237 -3.77 7.48 -21.05
N SER A 238 -3.87 7.94 -22.28
CA SER A 238 -4.63 9.12 -22.69
C SER A 238 -5.29 8.88 -24.05
N PRO A 239 -6.60 9.14 -24.20
CA PRO A 239 -7.31 8.95 -25.46
C PRO A 239 -6.72 9.74 -26.64
N LYS A 240 -6.01 10.85 -26.38
CA LYS A 240 -5.49 11.75 -27.42
C LYS A 240 -4.08 11.42 -27.87
N THR A 241 -3.29 10.78 -27.01
CA THR A 241 -1.84 10.62 -27.20
C THR A 241 -1.40 9.17 -27.14
N SER A 242 -2.15 8.30 -26.47
CA SER A 242 -1.82 6.88 -26.38
C SER A 242 -2.32 6.12 -27.58
N THR A 243 -1.48 5.20 -28.04
CA THR A 243 -1.72 4.31 -29.15
C THR A 243 -2.30 2.97 -28.69
N THR A 244 -2.75 2.15 -29.63
CA THR A 244 -3.11 0.74 -29.36
C THR A 244 -1.92 -0.04 -28.78
N GLN A 245 -0.69 0.31 -29.17
CA GLN A 245 0.51 -0.33 -28.63
C GLN A 245 0.73 0.02 -27.16
N ASP A 246 0.51 1.28 -26.78
CA ASP A 246 0.62 1.71 -25.37
C ASP A 246 -0.40 1.00 -24.49
N VAL A 247 -1.64 0.85 -24.98
CA VAL A 247 -2.70 0.11 -24.29
C VAL A 247 -2.33 -1.37 -24.15
N GLN A 248 -1.77 -1.98 -25.20
CA GLN A 248 -1.32 -3.38 -25.14
C GLN A 248 -0.13 -3.57 -24.18
N ALA A 249 0.81 -2.64 -24.15
CA ALA A 249 1.93 -2.67 -23.22
C ALA A 249 1.45 -2.58 -21.76
N ALA A 250 0.51 -1.67 -21.48
CA ALA A 250 -0.12 -1.55 -20.17
C ALA A 250 -0.88 -2.84 -19.78
N LYS A 251 -1.59 -3.47 -20.73
CA LYS A 251 -2.26 -4.76 -20.53
C LYS A 251 -1.26 -5.87 -20.19
N ASN A 252 -0.20 -6.03 -20.98
CA ASN A 252 0.81 -7.05 -20.75
C ASN A 252 1.53 -6.85 -19.40
N ALA A 253 1.83 -5.60 -19.04
CA ALA A 253 2.44 -5.28 -17.76
C ALA A 253 1.53 -5.65 -16.58
N PHE A 254 0.22 -5.41 -16.69
CA PHE A 254 -0.76 -5.83 -15.69
C PHE A 254 -0.91 -7.36 -15.60
N GLU A 255 -0.93 -8.05 -16.74
CA GLU A 255 -1.04 -9.52 -16.79
C GLU A 255 0.21 -10.23 -16.27
N ALA A 256 1.38 -9.59 -16.33
CA ALA A 256 2.63 -10.09 -15.77
C ALA A 256 2.69 -10.00 -14.23
N LEU A 257 1.83 -9.19 -13.59
CA LEU A 257 1.76 -9.11 -12.14
C LEU A 257 1.19 -10.39 -11.53
N THR A 258 1.65 -10.73 -10.32
CA THR A 258 1.04 -11.82 -9.54
C THR A 258 -0.40 -11.46 -9.13
N PRO A 259 -1.26 -12.45 -8.80
CA PRO A 259 -2.64 -12.17 -8.37
C PRO A 259 -2.72 -11.20 -7.18
N ILE A 260 -1.74 -11.25 -6.27
CA ILE A 260 -1.63 -10.35 -5.12
C ILE A 260 -1.31 -8.93 -5.58
N GLN A 261 -0.34 -8.78 -6.48
CA GLN A 261 0.06 -7.49 -7.03
C GLN A 261 -1.06 -6.84 -7.87
N GLN A 262 -1.81 -7.63 -8.63
CA GLN A 262 -2.95 -7.13 -9.42
C GLN A 262 -4.04 -6.48 -8.55
N GLN A 263 -4.29 -7.00 -7.34
CA GLN A 263 -5.24 -6.40 -6.39
C GLN A 263 -4.82 -5.01 -5.88
N LEU A 264 -3.53 -4.70 -5.98
CA LEU A 264 -2.96 -3.42 -5.52
C LEU A 264 -3.02 -2.33 -6.59
N VAL A 265 -3.50 -2.61 -7.81
CA VAL A 265 -3.59 -1.64 -8.91
C VAL A 265 -5.00 -1.01 -8.93
N PRO A 266 -5.20 0.18 -8.32
CA PRO A 266 -6.55 0.73 -8.11
C PRO A 266 -7.22 1.20 -9.41
N ASN A 267 -6.44 1.55 -10.43
CA ASN A 267 -6.91 2.17 -11.66
C ASN A 267 -7.12 1.17 -12.82
N VAL A 268 -7.19 -0.13 -12.55
CA VAL A 268 -7.38 -1.18 -13.57
C VAL A 268 -8.61 -0.94 -14.47
N TRP A 269 -9.68 -0.34 -13.94
CA TRP A 269 -10.87 -0.01 -14.71
C TRP A 269 -10.61 0.95 -15.88
N LYS A 270 -9.65 1.86 -15.73
CA LYS A 270 -9.21 2.73 -16.82
C LYS A 270 -8.64 1.90 -17.96
N LEU A 271 -7.77 0.94 -17.65
CA LEU A 271 -7.21 0.02 -18.64
C LEU A 271 -8.31 -0.81 -19.32
N VAL A 272 -9.29 -1.30 -18.57
CA VAL A 272 -10.45 -2.03 -19.13
C VAL A 272 -11.22 -1.17 -20.14
N ASP A 273 -11.46 0.10 -19.85
CA ASP A 273 -12.14 1.03 -20.77
C ASP A 273 -11.36 1.21 -22.08
N PHE A 274 -10.03 1.32 -22.03
CA PHE A 274 -9.18 1.36 -23.23
C PHE A 274 -9.23 0.04 -24.02
N VAL A 275 -9.12 -1.11 -23.35
CA VAL A 275 -9.15 -2.43 -24.00
C VAL A 275 -10.50 -2.71 -24.65
N LYS A 276 -11.61 -2.26 -24.06
CA LYS A 276 -12.97 -2.38 -24.61
C LYS A 276 -13.28 -1.38 -25.73
N GLY A 277 -12.33 -0.52 -26.11
CA GLY A 277 -12.51 0.43 -27.20
C GLY A 277 -13.46 1.59 -26.87
N LYS A 278 -13.65 1.92 -25.58
CA LYS A 278 -14.49 3.07 -25.17
C LYS A 278 -13.94 4.40 -25.69
N TYR A 279 -12.63 4.47 -25.92
CA TYR A 279 -11.92 5.64 -26.41
C TYR A 279 -11.46 5.44 -27.86
N LYS A 280 -11.70 6.44 -28.71
CA LYS A 280 -11.08 6.50 -30.04
C LYS A 280 -9.62 6.95 -29.86
N LEU A 281 -8.70 6.02 -30.00
CA LEU A 281 -7.26 6.29 -29.89
C LEU A 281 -6.74 6.90 -31.20
N PRO A 282 -5.70 7.76 -31.15
CA PRO A 282 -4.95 8.11 -32.35
C PRO A 282 -4.45 6.84 -33.04
N GLU A 283 -4.77 6.72 -34.32
CA GLU A 283 -4.15 5.71 -35.18
C GLU A 283 -2.64 5.96 -35.17
N ASN A 284 -1.86 4.89 -34.99
CA ASN A 284 -0.40 4.97 -35.05
C ASN A 284 -0.01 5.81 -36.26
N GLY A 285 0.87 6.79 -36.07
CA GLY A 285 1.50 7.57 -37.15
C GLY A 285 2.39 6.73 -38.08
N HIS A 286 2.12 5.44 -38.24
CA HIS A 286 2.48 4.72 -39.45
C HIS A 286 1.43 5.10 -40.48
N THR A 287 1.82 5.91 -41.46
CA THR A 287 1.07 6.04 -42.71
C THR A 287 0.85 4.62 -43.26
N ILE A 288 -0.29 4.02 -42.96
CA ILE A 288 -0.79 2.90 -43.74
C ILE A 288 -1.25 3.56 -45.03
N ASP A 289 -0.34 3.70 -45.99
CA ASP A 289 -0.75 3.61 -47.38
C ASP A 289 -1.58 2.33 -47.45
N THR A 290 -2.82 2.42 -47.93
CA THR A 290 -3.69 1.26 -48.18
C THR A 290 -2.80 0.11 -48.67
N PRO A 291 -2.66 -1.00 -47.92
CA PRO A 291 -1.63 -1.98 -48.20
C PRO A 291 -1.80 -2.42 -49.65
N THR A 292 -0.78 -2.21 -50.47
CA THR A 292 -0.85 -2.53 -51.88
C THR A 292 -0.82 -4.04 -52.01
N LEU A 293 -1.99 -4.67 -51.94
CA LEU A 293 -2.14 -6.11 -51.96
C LEU A 293 -1.69 -6.65 -53.31
N SER A 294 -1.16 -7.88 -53.30
CA SER A 294 -0.78 -8.56 -54.54
C SER A 294 -1.90 -9.47 -55.00
N ASP A 295 -2.35 -9.32 -56.25
CA ASP A 295 -3.31 -10.24 -56.88
C ASP A 295 -2.77 -11.66 -57.06
N SER A 296 -1.45 -11.84 -56.90
CA SER A 296 -0.76 -13.14 -56.96
C SER A 296 -0.44 -13.72 -55.58
N ALA A 297 -1.05 -13.19 -54.51
CA ALA A 297 -0.82 -13.70 -53.17
C ALA A 297 -1.44 -15.09 -52.97
N ALA A 298 -0.80 -15.89 -52.11
CA ALA A 298 -1.32 -17.15 -51.64
C ALA A 298 -2.60 -16.91 -50.84
N VAL A 299 -3.58 -17.80 -51.01
CA VAL A 299 -4.86 -17.73 -50.29
C VAL A 299 -4.80 -18.68 -49.09
N PRO A 300 -5.22 -18.25 -47.88
CA PRO A 300 -5.29 -19.13 -46.72
C PRO A 300 -6.13 -20.38 -47.02
N GLY A 301 -5.73 -21.53 -46.46
CA GLY A 301 -6.44 -22.80 -46.62
C GLY A 301 -6.31 -23.46 -47.99
N LYS A 302 -5.72 -22.78 -48.99
CA LYS A 302 -5.48 -23.32 -50.33
C LYS A 302 -4.00 -23.59 -50.57
N ASN A 303 -3.74 -24.66 -51.32
CA ASN A 303 -2.40 -24.96 -51.81
C ASN A 303 -2.00 -23.94 -52.88
N THR A 304 -0.87 -23.27 -52.67
CA THR A 304 -0.32 -22.30 -53.61
C THR A 304 1.03 -22.79 -54.14
N LEU A 305 1.13 -22.96 -55.45
CA LEU A 305 2.40 -23.31 -56.09
C LEU A 305 3.31 -22.07 -56.15
N MET A 306 4.48 -22.15 -55.51
CA MET A 306 5.46 -21.06 -55.50
C MET A 306 6.11 -20.86 -56.88
N SER A 307 6.37 -19.61 -57.23
CA SER A 307 7.05 -19.24 -58.47
C SER A 307 8.56 -19.51 -58.38
N LYS A 308 9.10 -20.31 -59.30
CA LYS A 308 10.55 -20.58 -59.36
C LYS A 308 11.29 -19.36 -59.92
N SER A 309 12.31 -18.90 -59.20
CA SER A 309 13.26 -17.86 -59.57
C SER A 309 14.64 -18.46 -59.86
N ARG A 310 15.67 -17.61 -59.97
CA ARG A 310 17.07 -18.05 -60.20
C ARG A 310 17.58 -18.87 -59.00
N ARG A 311 18.59 -19.71 -59.24
CA ARG A 311 19.32 -20.48 -58.19
C ARG A 311 18.45 -21.36 -57.28
N ASN A 312 17.40 -21.98 -57.81
CA ASN A 312 16.45 -22.82 -57.04
C ASN A 312 15.81 -22.10 -55.85
N THR A 313 15.63 -20.78 -55.97
CA THR A 313 14.80 -19.98 -55.06
C THR A 313 13.36 -20.01 -55.54
N TYR A 314 12.43 -20.32 -54.65
CA TYR A 314 10.99 -20.29 -54.87
C TYR A 314 10.40 -19.12 -54.10
N LYS A 315 9.51 -18.35 -54.73
CA LYS A 315 8.91 -17.15 -54.16
C LYS A 315 7.39 -17.24 -54.16
N ALA A 316 6.80 -16.76 -53.08
CA ALA A 316 5.38 -16.50 -52.97
C ALA A 316 5.17 -15.17 -52.24
N LYS A 317 3.95 -14.63 -52.36
CA LYS A 317 3.51 -13.47 -51.63
C LYS A 317 2.33 -13.87 -50.77
N ILE A 318 2.22 -13.30 -49.57
CA ILE A 318 1.04 -13.43 -48.72
C ILE A 318 0.56 -12.01 -48.42
N ASN A 319 -0.73 -11.78 -48.63
CA ASN A 319 -1.36 -10.54 -48.21
C ASN A 319 -1.59 -10.62 -46.70
N VAL A 320 -1.07 -9.65 -45.96
CA VAL A 320 -1.27 -9.50 -44.52
C VAL A 320 -2.16 -8.29 -44.34
N ALA A 321 -3.45 -8.53 -44.11
CA ALA A 321 -4.45 -7.49 -43.92
C ALA A 321 -5.22 -7.73 -42.61
N ASP A 322 -5.72 -6.64 -42.02
CA ASP A 322 -6.44 -6.69 -40.74
C ASP A 322 -7.75 -7.49 -40.80
N SER A 323 -8.32 -7.70 -42.00
CA SER A 323 -9.62 -8.32 -42.26
C SER A 323 -9.58 -9.72 -42.87
N GLU A 324 -8.42 -10.26 -43.26
CA GLU A 324 -8.34 -11.57 -43.93
C GLU A 324 -8.28 -12.74 -42.93
N ASN A 325 -8.88 -13.89 -43.29
CA ASN A 325 -9.09 -15.11 -42.48
C ASN A 325 -7.86 -15.49 -41.62
N LYS A 326 -7.79 -14.96 -40.39
CA LYS A 326 -6.62 -15.06 -39.52
C LYS A 326 -6.35 -16.46 -38.94
N ASN A 327 -7.25 -17.42 -39.17
CA ASN A 327 -7.25 -18.72 -38.50
C ASN A 327 -6.80 -19.88 -39.41
N GLU A 328 -6.59 -19.64 -40.71
CA GLU A 328 -6.14 -20.67 -41.65
C GLU A 328 -4.65 -20.53 -41.97
N ARG A 329 -3.98 -21.67 -42.16
CA ARG A 329 -2.58 -21.76 -42.58
C ARG A 329 -2.44 -21.57 -44.10
N PHE A 330 -1.26 -21.14 -44.55
CA PHE A 330 -0.90 -21.10 -45.97
C PHE A 330 -0.03 -22.29 -46.31
N VAL A 331 -0.42 -23.04 -47.33
CA VAL A 331 0.34 -24.21 -47.81
C VAL A 331 1.01 -23.84 -49.12
N LEU A 332 2.32 -23.66 -49.09
CA LEU A 332 3.12 -23.22 -50.22
C LEU A 332 3.93 -24.40 -50.75
N THR A 333 3.60 -24.88 -51.96
CA THR A 333 4.26 -26.04 -52.56
C THR A 333 5.29 -25.60 -53.59
N THR A 334 6.35 -26.38 -53.77
CA THR A 334 7.41 -26.11 -54.76
C THR A 334 7.50 -27.26 -55.78
N LYS A 335 8.02 -26.96 -56.98
CA LYS A 335 8.37 -27.99 -57.98
C LYS A 335 9.60 -28.84 -57.61
N ALA A 336 10.18 -28.65 -56.42
CA ALA A 336 11.36 -29.36 -55.94
C ALA A 336 11.04 -30.27 -54.73
N ASN A 337 9.79 -30.72 -54.64
CA ASN A 337 9.29 -31.60 -53.57
C ASN A 337 9.57 -31.05 -52.17
N MET A 338 9.35 -29.74 -52.00
CA MET A 338 9.34 -29.07 -50.70
C MET A 338 7.98 -28.40 -50.51
N VAL A 339 7.47 -28.45 -49.28
CA VAL A 339 6.26 -27.74 -48.85
C VAL A 339 6.61 -26.84 -47.68
N LEU A 340 6.13 -25.61 -47.70
CA LEU A 340 6.26 -24.64 -46.63
C LEU A 340 4.86 -24.31 -46.10
N ILE A 341 4.63 -24.55 -44.82
CA ILE A 341 3.38 -24.25 -44.15
C ILE A 341 3.62 -23.03 -43.26
N ILE A 342 3.04 -21.90 -43.66
CA ILE A 342 3.00 -20.70 -42.82
C ILE A 342 1.78 -20.82 -41.90
N PRO A 343 1.94 -20.69 -40.58
CA PRO A 343 0.82 -20.80 -39.64
C PRO A 343 -0.18 -19.64 -39.84
N PRO A 344 -1.34 -19.69 -39.19
CA PRO A 344 -2.35 -18.66 -39.34
C PRO A 344 -1.84 -17.27 -38.95
N LEU A 345 -2.29 -16.23 -39.66
CA LEU A 345 -1.80 -14.85 -39.45
C LEU A 345 -2.13 -14.29 -38.06
N ASN A 346 -3.08 -14.86 -37.31
CA ASN A 346 -3.31 -14.48 -35.91
C ASN A 346 -2.10 -14.79 -35.00
N THR A 347 -1.19 -15.67 -35.43
CA THR A 347 0.04 -16.03 -34.71
C THR A 347 1.24 -15.18 -35.16
N LEU A 348 1.06 -14.29 -36.13
CA LEU A 348 2.11 -13.38 -36.57
C LEU A 348 2.37 -12.33 -35.48
N VAL A 349 3.60 -12.28 -34.97
CA VAL A 349 4.01 -11.32 -33.93
C VAL A 349 4.17 -9.92 -34.51
N ASN A 350 4.60 -9.82 -35.78
CA ASN A 350 4.69 -8.56 -36.51
C ASN A 350 3.29 -7.98 -36.75
N LYS A 351 3.00 -6.84 -36.13
CA LYS A 351 1.69 -6.15 -36.24
C LYS A 351 1.61 -5.17 -37.40
N ASP A 352 2.34 -5.47 -38.48
CA ASP A 352 2.33 -4.70 -39.71
C ASP A 352 1.31 -5.29 -40.70
N SER A 353 0.73 -4.44 -41.55
CA SER A 353 -0.10 -4.86 -42.69
C SER A 353 0.68 -4.61 -43.99
N GLY A 354 0.43 -5.40 -45.04
CA GLY A 354 1.15 -5.28 -46.31
C GLY A 354 1.31 -6.60 -47.04
N VAL A 355 2.37 -6.67 -47.86
CA VAL A 355 2.73 -7.90 -48.58
C VAL A 355 3.92 -8.54 -47.88
N MET A 356 3.73 -9.79 -47.44
CA MET A 356 4.80 -10.63 -46.95
C MET A 356 5.44 -11.39 -48.12
N ASP A 357 6.69 -11.05 -48.43
CA ASP A 357 7.51 -11.77 -49.39
C ASP A 357 8.06 -13.03 -48.73
N VAL A 358 7.67 -14.20 -49.25
CA VAL A 358 8.10 -15.51 -48.77
C VAL A 358 9.04 -16.14 -49.79
N GLN A 359 10.20 -16.59 -49.33
CA GLN A 359 11.22 -17.23 -50.16
C GLN A 359 11.69 -18.53 -49.52
N LEU A 360 11.78 -19.57 -50.32
CA LEU A 360 12.37 -20.86 -49.96
C LEU A 360 13.43 -21.22 -51.00
N THR A 361 14.69 -21.35 -50.58
CA THR A 361 15.81 -21.64 -51.48
C THR A 361 16.45 -22.97 -51.12
N ARG A 362 16.67 -23.83 -52.12
CA ARG A 362 17.42 -25.08 -51.97
C ARG A 362 18.72 -25.02 -52.76
N ASN A 363 19.84 -24.98 -52.05
CA ASN A 363 21.18 -25.04 -52.64
C ASN A 363 21.89 -26.30 -52.14
N LEU A 364 21.92 -27.34 -52.96
CA LEU A 364 22.46 -28.66 -52.61
C LEU A 364 21.84 -29.20 -51.30
N ASN A 365 22.61 -29.18 -50.22
CA ASN A 365 22.21 -29.64 -48.89
C ASN A 365 21.75 -28.51 -47.96
N ARG A 366 21.71 -27.25 -48.42
CA ARG A 366 21.23 -26.11 -47.63
C ARG A 366 19.84 -25.67 -48.07
N ILE A 367 18.96 -25.49 -47.10
CA ILE A 367 17.62 -24.94 -47.25
C ILE A 367 17.58 -23.61 -46.52
N THR A 368 17.24 -22.53 -47.21
CA THR A 368 17.06 -21.22 -46.59
C THR A 368 15.62 -20.79 -46.75
N PHE A 369 14.96 -20.56 -45.61
CA PHE A 369 13.63 -19.96 -45.55
C PHE A 369 13.76 -18.51 -45.10
N GLN A 370 13.12 -17.62 -45.85
CA GLN A 370 13.04 -16.20 -45.54
C GLN A 370 11.60 -15.73 -45.72
N ALA A 371 11.10 -15.01 -44.72
CA ALA A 371 9.84 -14.28 -44.82
C ALA A 371 10.07 -12.83 -44.35
N LEU A 372 9.71 -11.88 -45.22
CA LEU A 372 9.86 -10.45 -44.97
C LEU A 372 8.52 -9.76 -45.17
N LEU A 373 8.02 -9.09 -44.15
CA LEU A 373 6.85 -8.21 -44.25
C LEU A 373 7.35 -6.77 -44.30
N ASN A 374 7.00 -6.05 -45.37
CA ASN A 374 7.49 -4.68 -45.59
C ASN A 374 9.03 -4.57 -45.48
N LYS A 375 9.74 -5.56 -46.04
CA LYS A 375 11.21 -5.71 -45.99
C LYS A 375 11.81 -5.96 -44.60
N LYS A 376 11.00 -6.25 -43.58
CA LYS A 376 11.46 -6.59 -42.22
C LYS A 376 11.24 -8.08 -41.93
N PRO A 377 12.16 -8.74 -41.20
CA PRO A 377 11.99 -10.13 -40.77
C PRO A 377 10.71 -10.35 -39.97
N VAL A 378 10.08 -11.50 -40.17
CA VAL A 378 8.88 -11.89 -39.43
C VAL A 378 9.14 -12.98 -38.39
N LYS A 379 8.34 -12.96 -37.33
CA LYS A 379 8.26 -13.98 -36.29
C LYS A 379 6.81 -14.41 -36.07
N PHE A 380 6.61 -15.71 -35.87
CA PHE A 380 5.33 -16.30 -35.48
C PHE A 380 5.43 -16.91 -34.07
N ASP A 381 4.34 -16.89 -33.32
CA ASP A 381 4.23 -17.61 -32.04
C ASP A 381 4.01 -19.12 -32.28
N ALA A 382 3.37 -19.49 -33.40
CA ALA A 382 3.24 -20.87 -33.85
C ALA A 382 4.39 -21.28 -34.78
N ASN A 383 4.64 -22.59 -34.87
CA ASN A 383 5.67 -23.14 -35.74
C ASN A 383 5.28 -23.00 -37.22
N ILE A 384 6.24 -22.52 -38.01
CA ILE A 384 6.32 -22.70 -39.45
C ILE A 384 6.92 -24.08 -39.71
N GLU A 385 6.30 -24.84 -40.61
CA GLU A 385 6.75 -26.17 -40.97
C GLU A 385 7.38 -26.15 -42.37
N ILE A 386 8.59 -26.68 -42.50
CA ILE A 386 9.26 -26.90 -43.78
C ILE A 386 9.36 -28.40 -44.00
N ILE A 387 8.57 -28.91 -44.93
CA ILE A 387 8.52 -30.32 -45.27
C ILE A 387 9.46 -30.56 -46.46
N LEU A 388 10.44 -31.43 -46.25
CA LEU A 388 11.37 -31.89 -47.26
C LEU A 388 11.07 -33.36 -47.57
N GLU A 389 10.80 -33.65 -48.83
CA GLU A 389 10.53 -35.02 -49.27
C GLU A 389 11.74 -35.66 -49.94
N ASN A 390 11.83 -36.99 -49.87
CA ASN A 390 12.85 -37.82 -50.53
C ASN A 390 14.28 -37.52 -50.04
N LEU A 391 14.44 -37.33 -48.73
CA LEU A 391 15.76 -37.35 -48.10
C LEU A 391 16.14 -38.80 -47.75
N PRO A 392 17.45 -39.13 -47.75
CA PRO A 392 17.92 -40.45 -47.31
C PRO A 392 17.52 -40.75 -45.85
N ASP A 393 17.30 -42.02 -45.52
CA ASP A 393 16.86 -42.47 -44.18
C ASP A 393 17.87 -42.14 -43.07
N ASN A 394 19.13 -41.88 -43.41
CA ASN A 394 20.21 -41.55 -42.48
C ASN A 394 20.53 -40.04 -42.42
N ALA A 395 19.69 -39.20 -43.03
CA ALA A 395 19.90 -37.76 -43.01
C ALA A 395 19.56 -37.17 -41.64
N SER A 396 20.38 -36.22 -41.18
CA SER A 396 20.03 -35.33 -40.06
C SER A 396 19.97 -33.88 -40.52
N ILE A 397 19.29 -33.04 -39.76
CA ILE A 397 19.11 -31.62 -40.08
C ILE A 397 19.61 -30.79 -38.90
N VAL A 398 20.39 -29.77 -39.20
CA VAL A 398 20.85 -28.75 -38.24
C VAL A 398 20.46 -27.36 -38.75
N GLN A 399 20.25 -26.42 -37.84
CA GLN A 399 20.12 -25.01 -38.17
C GLN A 399 21.51 -24.36 -38.20
N LEU A 400 21.72 -23.41 -39.10
CA LEU A 400 22.92 -22.56 -39.12
C LEU A 400 22.58 -21.21 -38.51
N ASN A 401 23.35 -20.79 -37.51
CA ASN A 401 23.23 -19.46 -36.92
C ASN A 401 23.86 -18.38 -37.82
N GLU A 402 23.84 -17.13 -37.37
CA GLU A 402 24.37 -15.98 -38.14
C GLU A 402 25.87 -16.04 -38.43
N PHE A 403 26.63 -16.81 -37.64
CA PHE A 403 28.06 -17.05 -37.81
C PHE A 403 28.35 -18.28 -38.70
N GLY A 404 27.33 -19.07 -39.03
CA GLY A 404 27.44 -20.29 -39.83
C GLY A 404 27.74 -21.55 -39.02
N ASP A 405 27.68 -21.48 -37.69
CA ASP A 405 27.83 -22.63 -36.81
C ASP A 405 26.56 -23.47 -36.77
N GLN A 406 26.72 -24.77 -36.51
CA GLN A 406 25.62 -25.73 -36.46
C GLN A 406 24.94 -25.73 -35.08
N GLU A 407 23.63 -25.52 -35.07
CA GLU A 407 22.76 -25.59 -33.89
C GLU A 407 21.69 -26.67 -34.04
N PRO A 408 21.27 -27.33 -32.94
CA PRO A 408 20.14 -28.25 -32.96
C PRO A 408 18.86 -27.54 -33.45
N VAL A 409 18.07 -28.25 -34.25
CA VAL A 409 16.76 -27.78 -34.71
C VAL A 409 15.71 -28.85 -34.44
N SER A 410 14.48 -28.43 -34.11
CA SER A 410 13.35 -29.35 -34.00
C SER A 410 12.94 -29.82 -35.39
N TYR A 411 12.95 -31.13 -35.61
CA TYR A 411 12.33 -31.73 -36.79
C TYR A 411 11.76 -33.11 -36.46
N THR A 412 10.70 -33.47 -37.18
CA THR A 412 10.08 -34.80 -37.09
C THR A 412 10.26 -35.54 -38.41
N VAL A 413 10.47 -36.85 -38.35
CA VAL A 413 10.53 -37.73 -39.53
C VAL A 413 9.26 -38.56 -39.60
N ASN A 414 8.53 -38.46 -40.72
CA ASN A 414 7.33 -39.24 -40.99
C ASN A 414 7.45 -39.92 -42.36
N GLY A 415 7.87 -41.19 -42.36
CA GLY A 415 8.23 -41.90 -43.58
C GLY A 415 9.36 -41.17 -44.31
N ASN A 416 9.13 -40.80 -45.58
CA ASN A 416 10.11 -40.10 -46.42
C ASN A 416 10.05 -38.56 -46.30
N GLN A 417 9.31 -38.03 -45.32
CA GLN A 417 9.13 -36.60 -45.08
C GLN A 417 9.87 -36.17 -43.82
N TYR A 418 10.68 -35.12 -43.95
CA TYR A 418 11.33 -34.45 -42.82
C TYR A 418 10.65 -33.09 -42.62
N ILE A 419 10.09 -32.86 -41.44
CA ILE A 419 9.32 -31.67 -41.10
C ILE A 419 10.14 -30.84 -40.13
N ILE A 420 10.75 -29.76 -40.62
CA ILE A 420 11.50 -28.80 -39.79
C ILE A 420 10.52 -27.81 -39.19
N GLU A 421 10.64 -27.52 -37.90
CA GLU A 421 9.81 -26.55 -37.20
C GLU A 421 10.64 -25.31 -36.82
N THR A 422 10.17 -24.12 -37.17
CA THR A 422 10.81 -22.85 -36.83
C THR A 422 9.79 -21.75 -36.59
N GLN A 423 10.13 -20.72 -35.81
CA GLN A 423 9.27 -19.54 -35.60
C GLN A 423 9.70 -18.32 -36.43
N THR A 424 10.88 -18.39 -37.05
CA THR A 424 11.49 -17.28 -37.81
C THR A 424 12.15 -17.77 -39.09
N SER A 425 12.59 -16.82 -39.92
CA SER A 425 13.51 -17.11 -41.03
C SER A 425 14.77 -17.82 -40.53
N GLY A 426 15.35 -18.69 -41.36
CA GLY A 426 16.49 -19.51 -40.96
C GLY A 426 17.14 -20.25 -42.13
N THR A 427 18.36 -20.73 -41.90
CA THR A 427 19.06 -21.62 -42.82
C THR A 427 19.28 -22.97 -42.15
N PHE A 428 18.97 -24.04 -42.86
CA PHE A 428 19.03 -25.41 -42.39
C PHE A 428 19.96 -26.20 -43.31
N GLN A 429 20.83 -27.02 -42.71
CA GLN A 429 21.76 -27.87 -43.44
C GLN A 429 21.38 -29.33 -43.23
N ILE A 430 21.22 -30.04 -44.35
CA ILE A 430 21.04 -31.49 -44.40
C ILE A 430 22.43 -32.11 -44.32
N ILE A 431 22.64 -32.93 -43.29
CA ILE A 431 23.85 -33.73 -43.09
C ILE A 431 23.50 -35.15 -43.50
N ARG A 432 24.30 -35.71 -44.41
CA ARG A 432 24.23 -37.13 -44.74
C ARG A 432 25.24 -37.83 -43.85
N ASN A 433 24.75 -38.67 -42.95
CA ASN A 433 25.62 -39.51 -42.12
C ASN A 433 26.08 -40.76 -42.85
#